data_AF-A0A655DMP9-F1
#
_entry.id   AF-A0A655DMP9-F1
#
_cell.length_a   1.000
_cell.length_b   1.000
_cell.length_c   1.000
_cell.angle_alpha   90.00
_cell.angle_beta   90.00
_cell.angle_gamma   90.00
#
_symmetry.space_group_name_H-M   'P 1'
#
loop_
_entity.id
_entity.type
_entity.pdbx_description
1 polymer ?
#
loop_
_entity_poly.entity_id
_entity_poly.type
_entity_poly.pdbx_seq_one_letter_code
_entity_poly.pdbx_strand_id
1 'polypeptide(L)'
;MSYTDNNGKTIDGGLAVKVGDDYYSATQNKDGSISINTTKYTADDGTSKTALNKLGGADGKTEVVSIGGKTYAASKAEGHNFKAQPDLAEAAATTTENPLQKIDAALAQVDTLRSDLGAVQNRFNSAITNLGNTVNNLTSARSRIEDSDYATEVSNMSRAQILQQAGTSVLAQANQVPQNVLSLLR
;
A
#
# COMPACT_ATOMS: atom_id res chain seq x y z
N MET A 1 33.11 -33.23 9.49
CA MET A 1 32.00 -33.47 10.44
C MET A 1 31.21 -34.67 9.95
N SER A 2 30.54 -35.42 10.82
CA SER A 2 29.61 -36.48 10.40
C SER A 2 28.32 -36.35 11.22
N TYR A 3 27.19 -36.65 10.59
CA TYR A 3 25.87 -36.56 11.19
C TYR A 3 25.12 -37.86 10.95
N THR A 4 24.52 -38.43 11.99
CA THR A 4 23.78 -39.69 11.90
C THR A 4 22.31 -39.42 12.19
N ASP A 5 21.42 -39.89 11.32
CA ASP A 5 19.97 -39.75 11.52
C ASP A 5 19.43 -40.83 12.48
N ASN A 6 18.13 -40.71 12.80
CA ASN A 6 17.43 -41.67 13.67
C ASN A 6 17.33 -43.09 13.06
N ASN A 7 17.62 -43.25 11.76
CA ASN A 7 17.64 -44.53 11.06
C ASN A 7 19.04 -45.17 11.06
N GLY A 8 20.03 -44.52 11.70
CA GLY A 8 21.40 -45.00 11.77
C GLY A 8 22.22 -44.74 10.50
N LYS A 9 21.69 -43.97 9.54
CA LYS A 9 22.43 -43.59 8.34
C LYS A 9 23.29 -42.37 8.64
N THR A 10 24.58 -42.48 8.38
CA THR A 10 25.54 -41.38 8.54
C THR A 10 25.75 -40.65 7.22
N ILE A 11 25.85 -39.33 7.30
CA ILE A 11 26.27 -38.45 6.21
C ILE A 11 27.55 -37.70 6.62
N ASP A 12 28.47 -37.57 5.68
CA ASP A 12 29.66 -36.75 5.86
C ASP A 12 29.33 -35.29 5.52
N GLY A 13 29.77 -34.40 6.41
CA GLY A 13 29.73 -32.95 6.23
C GLY A 13 31.12 -32.37 5.99
N GLY A 14 31.17 -31.03 5.86
CA GLY A 14 32.42 -30.30 5.66
C GLY A 14 33.38 -30.33 6.86
N LEU A 15 34.48 -29.60 6.73
CA LEU A 15 35.46 -29.41 7.80
C LEU A 15 34.90 -28.47 8.86
N ALA A 16 35.35 -28.66 10.10
CA ALA A 16 35.04 -27.79 11.21
C ALA A 16 36.22 -27.71 12.17
N VAL A 17 36.38 -26.56 12.81
CA VAL A 17 37.30 -26.35 13.93
C VAL A 17 36.53 -26.52 15.22
N LYS A 18 36.94 -27.46 16.06
CA LYS A 18 36.32 -27.70 17.38
C LYS A 18 37.00 -26.81 18.44
N VAL A 19 36.21 -26.06 19.20
CA VAL A 19 36.67 -25.22 20.31
C VAL A 19 35.78 -25.49 21.52
N GLY A 20 36.32 -26.17 22.54
CA GLY A 20 35.49 -26.71 23.62
C GLY A 20 34.50 -27.75 23.05
N ASP A 21 33.21 -27.56 23.34
CA ASP A 21 32.12 -28.38 22.79
C ASP A 21 31.53 -27.84 21.48
N ASP A 22 31.97 -26.65 21.07
CA ASP A 22 31.45 -25.97 19.89
C ASP A 22 32.21 -26.39 18.63
N TYR A 23 31.49 -26.43 17.52
CA TYR A 23 32.05 -26.67 16.20
C TYR A 23 31.84 -25.44 15.32
N TYR A 24 32.92 -24.92 14.75
CA TYR A 24 32.87 -23.79 13.80
C TYR A 24 33.14 -24.31 12.40
N SER A 25 32.29 -23.96 11.44
CA SER A 25 32.49 -24.41 10.06
C SER A 25 33.76 -23.81 9.48
N ALA A 26 34.47 -24.60 8.69
CA ALA A 26 35.76 -24.21 8.15
C ALA A 26 35.96 -24.74 6.73
N THR A 27 36.77 -24.03 5.97
CA THR A 27 37.13 -24.35 4.60
C THR A 27 38.64 -24.58 4.51
N GLN A 28 39.04 -25.64 3.81
CA GLN A 28 40.44 -25.83 3.45
C GLN A 28 40.74 -25.06 2.17
N ASN A 29 41.74 -24.19 2.24
CA ASN A 29 42.23 -23.43 1.10
C ASN A 29 43.12 -24.33 0.22
N LYS A 30 43.39 -23.88 -1.01
CA LYS A 30 44.19 -24.62 -1.99
C LYS A 30 45.63 -24.89 -1.53
N ASP A 31 46.16 -24.06 -0.64
CA ASP A 31 47.48 -24.20 -0.03
C ASP A 31 47.50 -25.14 1.18
N GLY A 32 46.36 -25.74 1.53
CA GLY A 32 46.20 -26.65 2.66
C GLY A 32 45.90 -25.96 3.99
N SER A 33 45.91 -24.62 4.06
CA SER A 33 45.52 -23.89 5.26
C SER A 33 44.02 -24.00 5.54
N ILE A 34 43.63 -23.87 6.82
CA ILE A 34 42.22 -23.94 7.25
C ILE A 34 41.75 -22.54 7.64
N SER A 35 40.65 -22.08 7.04
CA SER A 35 39.97 -20.83 7.40
C SER A 35 38.61 -21.13 8.03
N ILE A 36 38.32 -20.56 9.20
CA ILE A 36 36.97 -20.58 9.76
C ILE A 36 36.06 -19.70 8.90
N ASN A 37 34.88 -20.20 8.55
CA ASN A 37 33.90 -19.44 7.80
C ASN A 37 33.32 -18.33 8.69
N THR A 38 33.10 -17.17 8.10
CA THR A 38 32.58 -16.00 8.81
C THR A 38 31.44 -15.38 8.04
N THR A 39 30.50 -14.79 8.77
CA THR A 39 29.44 -13.97 8.19
C THR A 39 29.69 -12.51 8.52
N LYS A 40 29.65 -11.67 7.47
CA LYS A 40 29.82 -10.22 7.60
C LYS A 40 28.46 -9.56 7.79
N TYR A 41 28.37 -8.62 8.71
CA TYR A 41 27.15 -7.87 8.99
C TYR A 41 27.47 -6.42 9.40
N THR A 42 26.46 -5.58 9.48
CA THR A 42 26.57 -4.25 10.09
C THR A 42 25.91 -4.30 11.46
N ALA A 43 26.70 -4.04 12.50
CA ALA A 43 26.26 -4.11 13.89
C ALA A 43 25.30 -2.96 14.25
N ASP A 44 24.75 -3.01 15.46
CA ASP A 44 23.86 -1.98 16.02
C ASP A 44 24.52 -0.60 16.18
N ASP A 45 25.85 -0.56 16.30
CA ASP A 45 26.66 0.66 16.28
C ASP A 45 26.91 1.21 14.84
N GLY A 46 26.42 0.52 13.80
CA GLY A 46 26.59 0.91 12.41
C GLY A 46 27.94 0.51 11.79
N THR A 47 28.83 -0.13 12.55
CA THR A 47 30.12 -0.60 12.03
C THR A 47 30.00 -1.98 11.39
N SER A 48 30.84 -2.25 10.40
CA SER A 48 30.91 -3.59 9.82
C SER A 48 31.70 -4.52 10.74
N LYS A 49 31.07 -5.63 11.14
CA LYS A 49 31.65 -6.69 11.98
C LYS A 49 31.51 -8.05 11.29
N THR A 50 32.26 -9.03 11.78
CA THR A 50 32.15 -10.42 11.35
C THR A 50 31.88 -11.31 12.56
N ALA A 51 31.10 -12.37 12.36
CA ALA A 51 30.89 -13.42 13.34
C ALA A 51 31.39 -14.76 12.78
N LEU A 52 31.90 -15.62 13.64
CA LEU A 52 32.31 -16.98 13.26
C LEU A 52 31.07 -17.86 13.08
N ASN A 53 31.06 -18.68 12.03
CA ASN A 53 29.94 -19.56 11.74
C ASN A 53 30.05 -20.81 12.61
N LYS A 54 29.15 -20.95 13.58
CA LYS A 54 29.01 -22.14 14.43
C LYS A 54 28.07 -23.14 13.76
N LEU A 55 28.35 -24.42 13.86
CA LEU A 55 27.41 -25.49 13.49
C LEU A 55 26.43 -25.73 14.64
N GLY A 56 25.14 -25.58 14.35
CA GLY A 56 24.06 -25.68 15.32
C GLY A 56 22.69 -25.68 14.65
N GLY A 57 21.72 -24.97 15.24
CA GLY A 57 20.31 -25.02 14.84
C GLY A 57 19.63 -26.34 15.22
N ALA A 58 18.34 -26.46 14.92
CA ALA A 58 17.53 -27.62 15.28
C ALA A 58 18.04 -28.96 14.72
N ASP A 59 18.86 -28.94 13.66
CA ASP A 59 19.45 -30.13 13.03
C ASP A 59 20.93 -30.34 13.39
N GLY A 60 21.53 -29.44 14.17
CA GLY A 60 22.94 -29.50 14.59
C GLY A 60 23.98 -29.28 13.49
N LYS A 61 23.54 -29.06 12.24
CA LYS A 61 24.41 -28.95 11.06
C LYS A 61 24.27 -27.62 10.32
N THR A 62 23.40 -26.73 10.80
CA THR A 62 23.18 -25.41 10.22
C THR A 62 24.25 -24.43 10.69
N GLU A 63 24.79 -23.62 9.79
CA GLU A 63 25.65 -22.49 10.18
C GLU A 63 24.81 -21.40 10.84
N VAL A 64 25.12 -21.11 12.10
CA VAL A 64 24.51 -20.07 12.92
C VAL A 64 25.58 -19.11 13.44
N VAL A 65 25.18 -17.86 13.67
CA VAL A 65 26.05 -16.81 14.18
C VAL A 65 25.44 -16.19 15.43
N SER A 66 26.28 -15.91 16.42
CA SER A 66 25.87 -15.21 17.63
C SER A 66 26.18 -13.72 17.49
N ILE A 67 25.14 -12.89 17.51
CA ILE A 67 25.23 -11.44 17.39
C ILE A 67 24.37 -10.82 18.51
N GLY A 68 24.98 -10.03 19.39
CA GLY A 68 24.27 -9.37 20.49
C GLY A 68 23.59 -10.35 21.46
N GLY A 69 24.16 -11.55 21.65
CA GLY A 69 23.62 -12.59 22.54
C GLY A 69 22.45 -13.40 21.94
N LYS A 70 22.05 -13.11 20.70
CA LYS A 70 21.03 -13.87 19.95
C LYS A 70 21.69 -14.72 18.88
N THR A 71 21.03 -15.82 18.53
CA THR A 71 21.55 -16.76 17.51
C THR A 71 20.72 -16.67 16.25
N TYR A 72 21.36 -16.35 15.13
CA TYR A 72 20.71 -16.23 13.82
C TYR A 72 21.29 -17.26 12.85
N ALA A 73 20.52 -17.65 11.83
CA ALA A 73 21.09 -18.40 10.72
C ALA A 73 22.10 -17.50 9.97
N ALA A 74 23.29 -18.02 9.67
CA ALA A 74 24.34 -17.28 8.98
C ALA A 74 23.83 -16.66 7.66
N SER A 75 23.07 -17.43 6.89
CA SER A 75 22.46 -16.98 5.63
C SER A 75 21.44 -15.85 5.76
N LYS A 76 20.84 -15.66 6.95
CA LYS A 76 19.92 -14.55 7.23
C LYS A 76 20.66 -13.32 7.75
N ALA A 77 21.76 -13.51 8.45
CA ALA A 77 22.59 -12.44 8.99
C ALA A 77 23.61 -11.89 7.99
N GLU A 78 23.91 -12.61 6.91
CA GLU A 78 24.86 -12.19 5.88
C GLU A 78 24.46 -10.85 5.24
N GLY A 79 25.34 -9.85 5.38
CA GLY A 79 25.11 -8.49 4.92
C GLY A 79 23.99 -7.73 5.66
N HIS A 80 23.36 -8.33 6.68
CA HIS A 80 22.26 -7.70 7.40
C HIS A 80 22.73 -6.48 8.18
N ASN A 81 21.89 -5.44 8.23
CA ASN A 81 22.19 -4.20 8.92
C ASN A 81 21.33 -4.02 10.18
N PHE A 82 21.85 -4.46 11.32
CA PHE A 82 21.17 -4.40 12.61
C PHE A 82 20.99 -2.98 13.15
N LYS A 83 21.71 -1.98 12.61
CA LYS A 83 21.47 -0.56 12.92
C LYS A 83 20.23 0.00 12.19
N ALA A 84 19.95 -0.50 10.98
CA ALA A 84 18.83 -0.06 10.14
C ALA A 84 17.56 -0.90 10.39
N GLN A 85 17.73 -2.20 10.57
CA GLN A 85 16.69 -3.18 10.85
C GLN A 85 17.17 -4.04 12.03
N PRO A 86 16.82 -3.69 13.28
CA PRO A 86 17.32 -4.43 14.45
C PRO A 86 16.78 -5.85 14.56
N ASP A 87 15.56 -6.07 14.07
CA ASP A 87 14.85 -7.34 14.22
C ASP A 87 15.16 -8.29 13.07
N LEU A 88 15.59 -9.50 13.43
CA LEU A 88 15.80 -10.62 12.52
C LEU A 88 15.29 -11.89 13.19
N ALA A 89 14.72 -12.82 12.42
CA ALA A 89 14.28 -14.10 12.97
C ALA A 89 15.47 -14.91 13.51
N GLU A 90 15.44 -15.23 14.79
CA GLU A 90 16.42 -16.13 15.41
C GLU A 90 16.32 -17.54 14.83
N ALA A 91 17.45 -18.24 14.80
CA ALA A 91 17.47 -19.63 14.38
C ALA A 91 16.64 -20.48 15.35
N ALA A 92 15.81 -21.37 14.81
CA ALA A 92 15.06 -22.32 15.64
C ALA A 92 16.05 -23.21 16.41
N ALA A 93 15.98 -23.17 17.74
CA ALA A 93 16.79 -24.02 18.61
C ALA A 93 16.35 -25.49 18.57
N THR A 94 15.04 -25.72 18.41
CA THR A 94 14.42 -27.05 18.39
C THR A 94 13.29 -27.11 17.38
N THR A 95 12.81 -28.31 17.09
CA THR A 95 11.60 -28.52 16.30
C THR A 95 10.41 -27.85 16.99
N THR A 96 9.58 -27.16 16.19
CA THR A 96 8.39 -26.48 16.72
C THR A 96 7.36 -27.48 17.23
N GLU A 97 6.94 -27.31 18.48
CA GLU A 97 5.77 -28.00 19.03
C GLU A 97 4.48 -27.42 18.45
N ASN A 98 3.51 -28.30 18.17
CA ASN A 98 2.19 -27.98 17.60
C ASN A 98 2.26 -27.03 16.39
N PRO A 99 2.95 -27.41 15.30
CA PRO A 99 3.15 -26.52 14.14
C PRO A 99 1.82 -26.07 13.51
N LEU A 100 0.81 -26.94 13.49
CA LEU A 100 -0.52 -26.63 12.97
C LEU A 100 -1.20 -25.52 13.77
N GLN A 101 -1.10 -25.54 15.10
CA GLN A 101 -1.72 -24.51 15.94
C GLN A 101 -1.13 -23.12 15.66
N LYS A 102 0.19 -23.02 15.42
CA LYS A 102 0.83 -21.75 15.05
C LYS A 102 0.37 -21.26 13.68
N ILE A 103 0.19 -22.17 12.73
CA ILE A 103 -0.31 -21.86 11.38
C ILE A 103 -1.77 -21.40 11.46
N ASP A 104 -2.63 -22.10 12.21
CA ASP A 104 -4.03 -21.73 12.39
C ASP A 104 -4.17 -20.35 13.04
N ALA A 105 -3.33 -20.04 14.03
CA ALA A 105 -3.30 -18.71 14.64
C ALA A 105 -2.90 -17.62 13.63
N ALA A 106 -1.91 -17.88 12.76
CA ALA A 106 -1.51 -16.95 11.70
C ALA A 106 -2.61 -16.79 10.64
N LEU A 107 -3.29 -17.88 10.26
CA LEU A 107 -4.42 -17.85 9.33
C LEU A 107 -5.59 -17.05 9.91
N ALA A 108 -5.91 -17.20 11.20
CA ALA A 108 -6.95 -16.42 11.85
C ALA A 108 -6.65 -14.91 11.84
N GLN A 109 -5.38 -14.51 12.03
CA GLN A 109 -4.98 -13.10 11.93
C GLN A 109 -5.15 -12.56 10.50
N VAL A 110 -4.72 -13.33 9.49
CA VAL A 110 -4.88 -12.95 8.08
C VAL A 110 -6.36 -12.87 7.69
N ASP A 111 -7.18 -13.83 8.13
CA ASP A 111 -8.60 -13.87 7.82
C ASP A 111 -9.35 -12.69 8.46
N THR A 112 -9.03 -12.36 9.71
CA THR A 112 -9.56 -11.16 10.38
C THR A 112 -9.21 -9.90 9.61
N LEU A 113 -7.94 -9.73 9.23
CA LEU A 113 -7.49 -8.59 8.43
C LEU A 113 -8.23 -8.51 7.09
N ARG A 114 -8.45 -9.64 6.41
CA ARG A 114 -9.21 -9.68 5.15
C ARG A 114 -10.68 -9.32 5.35
N SER A 115 -11.29 -9.79 6.43
CA SER A 115 -12.66 -9.43 6.81
C SER A 115 -12.80 -7.92 7.02
N ASP A 116 -11.88 -7.31 7.77
CA ASP A 116 -11.86 -5.87 8.03
C ASP A 116 -11.72 -5.06 6.73
N LEU A 117 -10.83 -5.49 5.84
CA LEU A 117 -10.69 -4.86 4.52
C LEU A 117 -11.96 -4.99 3.67
N GLY A 118 -12.65 -6.13 3.74
CA GLY A 118 -13.95 -6.33 3.08
C GLY A 118 -15.04 -5.40 3.64
N ALA A 119 -15.08 -5.21 4.96
CA ALA A 119 -16.00 -4.27 5.60
C ALA A 119 -15.74 -2.82 5.15
N VAL A 120 -14.47 -2.44 5.01
CA VAL A 120 -14.08 -1.13 4.46
C VAL A 120 -14.53 -0.97 3.01
N GLN A 121 -14.40 -1.99 2.17
CA GLN A 121 -14.92 -1.97 0.80
C GLN A 121 -16.44 -1.75 0.76
N ASN A 122 -17.20 -2.43 1.63
CA ASN A 122 -18.66 -2.24 1.74
C ASN A 122 -19.04 -0.82 2.15
N ARG A 123 -18.28 -0.22 3.07
CA ARG A 123 -18.45 1.20 3.47
C ARG A 123 -18.16 2.14 2.30
N PHE A 124 -17.12 1.88 1.51
CA PHE A 124 -16.82 2.66 0.31
C PHE A 124 -17.93 2.54 -0.74
N ASN A 125 -18.45 1.34 -1.01
CA ASN A 125 -19.57 1.16 -1.94
C ASN A 125 -20.81 1.97 -1.50
N SER A 126 -21.14 1.93 -0.21
CA SER A 126 -22.25 2.72 0.34
C SER A 126 -22.02 4.23 0.22
N ALA A 127 -20.79 4.69 0.50
CA ALA A 127 -20.41 6.08 0.35
C ALA A 127 -20.51 6.54 -1.12
N ILE A 128 -20.05 5.72 -2.07
CA ILE A 128 -20.13 5.99 -3.52
C ILE A 128 -21.60 6.13 -3.94
N THR A 129 -22.48 5.22 -3.54
CA THR A 129 -23.92 5.31 -3.85
C THR A 129 -24.55 6.59 -3.28
N ASN A 130 -24.24 6.93 -2.04
CA ASN A 130 -24.75 8.15 -1.40
C ASN A 130 -24.23 9.42 -2.09
N LEU A 131 -22.95 9.45 -2.47
CA LEU A 131 -22.36 10.54 -3.23
C LEU A 131 -23.00 10.66 -4.63
N GLY A 132 -23.26 9.54 -5.30
CA GLY A 132 -23.97 9.53 -6.58
C GLY A 132 -25.36 10.17 -6.50
N ASN A 133 -26.15 9.81 -5.48
CA ASN A 133 -27.46 10.44 -5.23
C ASN A 133 -27.34 11.93 -4.93
N THR A 134 -26.33 12.31 -4.12
CA THR A 134 -26.07 13.71 -3.77
C THR A 134 -25.72 14.53 -5.02
N VAL A 135 -24.86 14.00 -5.89
CA VAL A 135 -24.49 14.64 -7.16
C VAL A 135 -25.70 14.80 -8.07
N ASN A 136 -26.56 13.78 -8.20
CA ASN A 136 -27.78 13.86 -9.02
C ASN A 136 -28.76 14.93 -8.51
N ASN A 137 -28.98 14.97 -7.19
CA ASN A 137 -29.85 15.97 -6.56
C ASN A 137 -29.28 17.38 -6.72
N LEU A 138 -27.98 17.56 -6.49
CA LEU A 138 -27.31 18.85 -6.61
C LEU A 138 -27.30 19.34 -8.06
N THR A 139 -27.05 18.44 -9.02
CA THR A 139 -27.10 18.76 -10.45
C THR A 139 -28.50 19.18 -10.88
N SER A 140 -29.54 18.48 -10.41
CA SER A 140 -30.94 18.81 -10.69
C SER A 140 -31.37 20.14 -10.04
N ALA A 141 -30.94 20.39 -8.80
CA ALA A 141 -31.19 21.67 -8.13
C ALA A 141 -30.47 22.83 -8.84
N ARG A 142 -29.22 22.61 -9.26
CA ARG A 142 -28.44 23.59 -10.04
C ARG A 142 -29.09 23.86 -11.40
N SER A 143 -29.52 22.83 -12.12
CA SER A 143 -30.27 22.96 -13.38
C SER A 143 -31.55 23.80 -13.18
N ARG A 144 -32.33 23.57 -12.12
CA ARG A 144 -33.50 24.42 -11.82
C ARG A 144 -33.19 25.88 -11.50
N ILE A 145 -31.98 26.17 -11.00
CA ILE A 145 -31.56 27.54 -10.61
C ILE A 145 -30.91 28.25 -11.80
N GLU A 146 -30.02 27.58 -12.51
CA GLU A 146 -29.20 28.15 -13.60
C GLU A 146 -29.85 28.01 -14.97
N ASP A 147 -30.52 26.89 -15.25
CA ASP A 147 -31.22 26.72 -16.52
C ASP A 147 -32.52 27.52 -16.45
N SER A 148 -32.56 28.62 -17.19
CA SER A 148 -33.81 29.36 -17.37
C SER A 148 -34.77 28.53 -18.21
N ASP A 149 -36.06 28.63 -17.88
CA ASP A 149 -37.09 28.05 -18.75
C ASP A 149 -37.09 28.83 -20.07
N TYR A 150 -36.42 28.27 -21.07
CA TYR A 150 -36.27 28.84 -22.41
C TYR A 150 -37.62 29.25 -23.01
N ALA A 151 -38.71 28.54 -22.67
CA ALA A 151 -40.05 28.90 -23.13
C ALA A 151 -40.51 30.27 -22.57
N THR A 152 -40.19 30.56 -21.31
CA THR A 152 -40.54 31.84 -20.67
C THR A 152 -39.67 32.98 -21.19
N GLU A 153 -38.36 32.75 -21.32
CA GLU A 153 -37.44 33.77 -21.81
C GLU A 153 -37.70 34.13 -23.27
N VAL A 154 -37.97 33.15 -24.14
CA VAL A 154 -38.35 33.39 -25.54
C VAL A 154 -39.70 34.11 -25.64
N SER A 155 -40.67 33.79 -24.77
CA SER A 155 -41.94 34.51 -24.72
C SER A 155 -41.77 35.97 -24.31
N ASN A 156 -40.89 36.24 -23.33
CA ASN A 156 -40.56 37.60 -22.91
C ASN A 156 -39.80 38.35 -24.02
N MET A 157 -38.84 37.70 -24.68
CA MET A 157 -38.13 38.25 -25.83
C MET A 157 -39.09 38.59 -26.98
N SER A 158 -39.99 37.66 -27.34
CA SER A 158 -41.00 37.87 -28.38
C SER A 158 -41.96 39.00 -28.01
N ARG A 159 -42.44 39.04 -26.75
CA ARG A 159 -43.24 40.16 -26.24
C ARG A 159 -42.48 41.49 -26.34
N ALA A 160 -41.20 41.53 -25.98
CA ALA A 160 -40.38 42.72 -26.07
C ALA A 160 -40.18 43.17 -27.53
N GLN A 161 -39.98 42.24 -28.47
CA GLN A 161 -39.89 42.52 -29.89
C GLN A 161 -41.21 43.08 -30.46
N ILE A 162 -42.35 42.49 -30.09
CA ILE A 162 -43.68 42.98 -30.47
C ILE A 162 -43.93 44.38 -29.89
N LEU A 163 -43.58 44.62 -28.62
CA LEU A 163 -43.69 45.93 -27.98
C LEU A 163 -42.81 46.98 -28.66
N GLN A 164 -41.59 46.63 -29.09
CA GLN A 164 -40.75 47.53 -29.86
C GLN A 164 -41.36 47.87 -31.23
N GLN A 165 -41.90 46.90 -31.95
CA GLN A 165 -42.59 47.12 -33.23
C GLN A 165 -43.88 47.93 -33.08
N ALA A 166 -44.66 47.66 -32.03
CA ALA A 166 -45.86 48.44 -31.72
C ALA A 166 -45.50 49.87 -31.27
N GLY A 167 -44.46 50.04 -30.46
CA GLY A 167 -43.97 51.34 -30.01
C GLY A 167 -43.50 52.22 -31.16
N THR A 168 -42.79 51.67 -32.15
CA THR A 168 -42.39 52.41 -33.36
C THR A 168 -43.60 52.76 -34.24
N SER A 169 -44.58 51.87 -34.36
CA SER A 169 -45.82 52.14 -35.10
C SER A 169 -46.69 53.22 -34.42
N VAL A 170 -46.87 53.15 -33.10
CA VAL A 170 -47.58 54.17 -32.31
C VAL A 170 -46.84 55.50 -32.33
N LEU A 171 -45.51 55.49 -32.25
CA LEU A 171 -44.70 56.71 -32.38
C LEU A 171 -44.88 57.34 -33.76
N ALA A 172 -44.88 56.55 -34.83
CA ALA A 172 -45.15 57.04 -36.18
C ALA A 172 -46.56 57.64 -36.29
N GLN A 173 -47.57 57.00 -35.68
CA GLN A 173 -48.95 57.49 -35.68
C GLN A 173 -49.13 58.74 -34.82
N ALA A 174 -48.49 58.82 -33.66
CA ALA A 174 -48.46 59.99 -32.79
C ALA A 174 -47.77 61.19 -33.47
N ASN A 175 -46.74 60.96 -34.29
CA ASN A 175 -46.09 62.01 -35.08
C ASN A 175 -46.97 62.54 -36.23
N GLN A 176 -47.90 61.73 -36.75
CA GLN A 176 -48.82 62.14 -37.83
C GLN A 176 -50.07 62.86 -37.32
N VAL A 177 -50.50 62.62 -36.08
CA VAL A 177 -51.71 63.27 -35.50
C VAL A 177 -51.62 64.80 -35.48
N PRO A 178 -50.51 65.45 -35.04
CA PRO A 178 -50.39 66.90 -35.07
C PRO A 178 -50.42 67.48 -36.49
N GLN A 179 -49.86 66.76 -37.47
CA GLN A 179 -49.81 67.20 -38.87
C GLN A 179 -51.20 67.18 -39.52
N ASN A 180 -52.02 66.18 -39.20
CA ASN A 180 -53.40 66.10 -39.66
C ASN A 180 -54.27 67.19 -39.04
N VAL A 181 -54.07 67.52 -37.76
CA VAL A 181 -54.81 68.62 -37.09
C VAL A 181 -54.42 69.99 -37.68
N LEU A 182 -53.14 70.21 -37.99
CA LEU A 182 -52.69 71.43 -38.66
C LEU A 182 -53.20 71.54 -40.11
N SER A 183 -53.43 70.42 -40.80
CA SER A 183 -54.03 70.40 -42.14
C SER A 183 -55.54 70.70 -42.13
N LEU A 184 -56.24 70.44 -41.02
CA LEU A 184 -57.67 70.70 -40.87
C LEU A 184 -58.00 72.13 -40.38
N LEU A 185 -56.98 72.87 -39.93
CA LEU A 185 -57.08 74.26 -39.47
C LEU A 185 -56.59 75.27 -40.53
N ARG A 186 -56.38 74.83 -41.77
CA ARG A 186 -55.97 75.65 -42.92
C ARG A 186 -57.08 75.81 -43.94
#